data_AF-A0A2N2SM72-F1
#
_entry.id   AF-A0A2N2SM72-F1
#
_cell.length_a   1.000
_cell.length_b   1.000
_cell.length_c   1.000
_cell.angle_alpha   90.00
_cell.angle_beta   90.00
_cell.angle_gamma   90.00
#
_symmetry.space_group_name_H-M   'P 1'
#
loop_
_entity.id
_entity.type
_entity.pdbx_description
1 polymer ?
#
loop_
_entity_poly.entity_id
_entity_poly.type
_entity_poly.pdbx_seq_one_letter_code
_entity_poly.pdbx_strand_id
1 'polypeptide(L)'
;MRKNHLLWRAGLCALMLNSAGIAIAAGPQQNGEHIYRKVCSSCHGPGDVEAPELGDRAAWAPLIAEGQHVVTAHGWVGVREMPPRGGDATLTLEAFGRAVAYMARAAGADWRDPDGDPALMVRIRDEERARVAVLAAEARKEAADAGRSGKDVYASVCMHCHGTGVAGAPRLGDREAWHELIDEGQHIVTAHGWVGIRAMPPRGGHADLSLEEFGRAVAYMANSAGGQWPDPSMDAQLMGRIRVEEADRRQALRVD
;
A
#
# COMPACT_ATOMS: atom_id res chain seq x y z
N MET A 1 69.44 76.09 11.19
CA MET A 1 68.98 75.49 9.91
C MET A 1 69.30 74.00 9.93
N ARG A 2 68.28 73.15 9.66
CA ARG A 2 68.35 71.67 9.45
C ARG A 2 68.81 70.86 10.68
N LYS A 3 68.33 69.66 11.02
CA LYS A 3 67.25 68.71 10.65
C LYS A 3 67.40 67.61 11.72
N ASN A 4 66.32 67.06 12.26
CA ASN A 4 66.12 65.60 12.44
C ASN A 4 64.91 65.32 13.35
N HIS A 5 63.82 64.91 12.71
CA HIS A 5 62.72 64.20 13.35
C HIS A 5 63.00 62.70 13.25
N LEU A 6 63.11 62.01 14.39
CA LEU A 6 62.87 60.57 14.48
C LEU A 6 61.49 60.38 15.11
N LEU A 7 60.49 60.09 14.27
CA LEU A 7 59.18 59.61 14.67
C LEU A 7 59.15 58.10 14.49
N TRP A 8 59.09 57.38 15.61
CA TRP A 8 58.85 55.95 15.65
C TRP A 8 57.33 55.73 15.54
N ARG A 9 56.83 55.26 14.39
CA ARG A 9 55.42 54.89 14.21
C ARG A 9 55.27 53.40 14.55
N ALA A 10 54.62 53.11 15.67
CA ALA A 10 54.06 51.80 15.98
C ALA A 10 52.94 51.49 14.97
N GLY A 11 53.09 50.42 14.19
CA GLY A 11 52.06 49.90 13.30
C GLY A 11 51.07 49.05 14.08
N LEU A 12 49.82 49.51 14.18
CA LEU A 12 48.67 48.69 14.56
C LEU A 12 48.37 47.72 13.41
N CYS A 13 48.64 46.43 13.65
CA CYS A 13 48.23 45.36 12.76
C CYS A 13 46.75 45.03 13.03
N ALA A 14 45.86 45.52 12.17
CA ALA A 14 44.44 45.15 12.20
C ALA A 14 44.30 43.73 11.62
N LEU A 15 44.08 42.74 12.50
CA LEU A 15 43.64 41.40 12.10
C LEU A 15 42.20 41.49 11.57
N MET A 16 42.03 41.45 10.26
CA MET A 16 40.74 41.14 9.65
C MET A 16 40.51 39.63 9.71
N LEU A 17 39.61 39.18 10.60
CA LEU A 17 39.05 37.84 10.53
C LEU A 17 38.16 37.75 9.29
N ASN A 18 38.66 37.09 8.25
CA ASN A 18 37.88 36.77 7.07
C ASN A 18 37.08 35.48 7.34
N SER A 19 35.81 35.62 7.69
CA SER A 19 34.88 34.50 7.83
C SER A 19 34.50 33.95 6.45
N ALA A 20 35.36 33.11 5.88
CA ALA A 20 35.03 32.33 4.69
C ALA A 20 34.07 31.19 5.09
N GLY A 21 32.79 31.35 4.78
CA GLY A 21 31.81 30.29 4.91
C GLY A 21 32.15 29.12 3.98
N ILE A 22 32.22 27.92 4.52
CA ILE A 22 32.37 26.69 3.73
C ILE A 22 31.03 26.41 3.06
N ALA A 23 30.94 26.69 1.76
CA ALA A 23 29.85 26.17 0.94
C ALA A 23 30.08 24.66 0.75
N ILE A 24 29.17 23.84 1.28
CA ILE A 24 29.13 22.41 0.99
C ILE A 24 28.68 22.28 -0.47
N ALA A 25 29.60 21.95 -1.37
CA ALA A 25 29.26 21.62 -2.75
C ALA A 25 28.38 20.35 -2.76
N ALA A 26 27.15 20.48 -3.26
CA ALA A 26 26.35 19.31 -3.62
C ALA A 26 27.12 18.48 -4.66
N GLY A 27 27.21 17.17 -4.46
CA GLY A 27 27.90 16.27 -5.39
C GLY A 27 27.29 16.29 -6.81
N PRO A 28 27.90 15.60 -7.79
CA PRO A 28 27.42 15.64 -9.17
C PRO A 28 25.98 15.13 -9.26
N GLN A 29 25.08 16.03 -9.64
CA GLN A 29 23.67 15.75 -9.90
C GLN A 29 23.60 14.73 -11.04
N GLN A 30 23.09 13.53 -10.77
CA GLN A 30 22.92 12.50 -11.79
C GLN A 30 21.90 12.99 -12.82
N ASN A 31 22.28 13.06 -14.11
CA ASN A 31 21.36 13.51 -15.16
C ASN A 31 20.24 12.47 -15.41
N GLY A 32 19.11 12.92 -15.97
CA GLY A 32 17.93 12.07 -16.17
C GLY A 32 18.18 10.83 -17.03
N GLU A 33 19.01 10.95 -18.07
CA GLU A 33 19.38 9.84 -18.95
C GLU A 33 20.13 8.73 -18.21
N HIS A 34 21.06 9.09 -17.32
CA HIS A 34 21.79 8.12 -16.52
C HIS A 34 20.84 7.30 -15.64
N ILE A 35 19.89 7.97 -14.99
CA ILE A 35 18.90 7.33 -14.12
C ILE A 35 17.98 6.42 -14.94
N TYR A 36 17.48 6.90 -16.09
CA TYR A 36 16.68 6.09 -17.01
C TYR A 36 17.40 4.79 -17.39
N ARG A 37 18.66 4.87 -17.83
CA ARG A 37 19.44 3.67 -18.22
C ARG A 37 19.68 2.71 -17.07
N LYS A 38 19.80 3.22 -15.84
CA LYS A 38 20.08 2.40 -14.67
C LYS A 38 18.83 1.70 -14.14
N VAL A 39 17.68 2.40 -14.14
CA VAL A 39 16.49 1.97 -13.39
C VAL A 39 15.29 1.67 -14.29
N CYS A 40 15.09 2.44 -15.37
CA CYS A 40 13.83 2.42 -16.11
C CYS A 40 13.89 1.63 -17.42
N SER A 41 15.06 1.51 -18.06
CA SER A 41 15.20 0.99 -19.42
C SER A 41 14.89 -0.50 -19.57
N SER A 42 14.84 -1.27 -18.47
CA SER A 42 14.42 -2.67 -18.53
C SER A 42 12.94 -2.85 -18.87
N CYS A 43 12.12 -1.84 -18.60
CA CYS A 43 10.68 -1.86 -18.87
C CYS A 43 10.29 -0.82 -19.93
N HIS A 44 10.91 0.37 -19.94
CA HIS A 44 10.61 1.42 -20.93
C HIS A 44 11.52 1.41 -22.16
N GLY A 45 12.30 0.34 -22.35
CA GLY A 45 13.08 0.09 -23.56
C GLY A 45 12.27 -0.65 -24.64
N PRO A 46 12.88 -0.94 -25.79
CA PRO A 46 12.21 -1.64 -26.88
C PRO A 46 11.75 -3.04 -26.49
N GLY A 47 10.51 -3.40 -26.85
CA GLY A 47 9.99 -4.77 -26.75
C GLY A 47 9.15 -5.10 -25.51
N ASP A 48 8.91 -4.13 -24.62
CA ASP A 48 7.88 -4.23 -23.59
C ASP A 48 6.52 -3.79 -24.18
N VAL A 49 5.46 -4.59 -23.98
CA VAL A 49 4.14 -4.35 -24.60
C VAL A 49 3.18 -3.57 -23.70
N GLU A 50 3.53 -3.35 -22.43
CA GLU A 50 2.66 -2.73 -21.43
C GLU A 50 3.16 -1.35 -20.99
N ALA A 51 4.48 -1.12 -20.96
CA ALA A 51 5.06 0.17 -20.61
C ALA A 51 5.22 1.11 -21.83
N PRO A 52 5.03 2.43 -21.68
CA PRO A 52 5.27 3.38 -22.77
C PRO A 52 6.77 3.43 -23.10
N GLU A 53 7.13 2.95 -24.30
CA GLU A 53 8.50 2.88 -24.79
C GLU A 53 9.13 4.28 -24.92
N LEU A 54 10.42 4.40 -24.60
CA LEU A 54 11.17 5.63 -24.79
C LEU A 54 11.11 6.10 -26.25
N GLY A 55 10.60 7.31 -26.46
CA GLY A 55 10.53 7.93 -27.79
C GLY A 55 9.26 7.61 -28.57
N ASP A 56 8.39 6.71 -28.08
CA ASP A 56 7.07 6.50 -28.67
C ASP A 56 6.16 7.70 -28.40
N ARG A 57 6.04 8.56 -29.40
CA ARG A 57 5.21 9.78 -29.31
C ARG A 57 3.73 9.46 -29.13
N ALA A 58 3.24 8.35 -29.68
CA ALA A 58 1.82 7.99 -29.59
C ALA A 58 1.48 7.48 -28.19
N ALA A 59 2.33 6.62 -27.62
CA ALA A 59 2.14 6.13 -26.26
C ALA A 59 2.27 7.24 -25.20
N TRP A 60 3.21 8.17 -25.39
CA TRP A 60 3.45 9.26 -24.43
C TRP A 60 2.51 10.46 -24.57
N ALA A 61 1.85 10.66 -25.72
CA ALA A 61 0.95 11.79 -25.93
C ALA A 61 -0.12 11.98 -24.82
N PRO A 62 -0.90 10.95 -24.42
CA PRO A 62 -1.87 11.12 -23.33
C PRO A 62 -1.21 11.47 -21.99
N LEU A 63 -0.06 10.86 -21.67
CA LEU A 63 0.69 11.17 -20.45
C LEU A 63 1.20 12.61 -20.45
N ILE A 64 1.73 13.07 -21.58
CA ILE A 64 2.20 14.44 -21.73
C ILE A 64 1.06 15.44 -21.51
N ALA A 65 -0.16 15.11 -21.96
CA ALA A 65 -1.35 15.93 -21.77
C ALA A 65 -1.82 16.00 -20.31
N GLU A 66 -1.59 14.98 -19.48
CA GLU A 66 -1.82 15.02 -18.03
C GLU A 66 -0.90 16.06 -17.34
N GLY A 67 0.30 16.27 -17.90
CA GLY A 67 1.25 17.29 -17.49
C GLY A 67 2.36 16.78 -16.57
N GLN A 68 3.48 17.49 -16.58
CA GLN A 68 4.74 17.04 -15.97
C GLN A 68 4.60 16.67 -14.48
N HIS A 69 3.92 17.52 -13.70
CA HIS A 69 3.76 17.32 -12.27
C HIS A 69 2.92 16.06 -11.96
N VAL A 70 1.88 15.80 -12.77
CA VAL A 70 1.00 14.64 -12.63
C VAL A 70 1.75 13.35 -12.95
N VAL A 71 2.36 13.26 -14.13
CA VAL A 71 3.07 12.04 -14.54
C VAL A 71 4.24 11.73 -13.62
N THR A 72 4.99 12.74 -13.18
CA THR A 72 6.09 12.55 -12.22
C THR A 72 5.57 12.03 -10.87
N ALA A 73 4.52 12.64 -10.32
CA ALA A 73 3.95 12.21 -9.04
C ALA A 73 3.33 10.82 -9.12
N HIS A 74 2.59 10.52 -10.19
CA HIS A 74 1.92 9.22 -10.38
C HIS A 74 2.94 8.10 -10.56
N GLY A 75 3.95 8.30 -11.40
CA GLY A 75 5.03 7.32 -11.55
C GLY A 75 5.84 7.14 -10.27
N TRP A 76 6.01 8.20 -9.48
CA TRP A 76 6.68 8.12 -8.18
C TRP A 76 5.89 7.32 -7.16
N VAL A 77 4.57 7.51 -7.09
CA VAL A 77 3.67 6.73 -6.22
C VAL A 77 3.59 5.27 -6.66
N GLY A 78 3.70 5.01 -7.96
CA GLY A 78 3.57 3.68 -8.55
C GLY A 78 2.11 3.35 -8.85
N VAL A 79 1.67 3.66 -10.07
CA VAL A 79 0.32 3.40 -10.58
C VAL A 79 0.42 2.83 -11.99
N ARG A 80 -0.68 2.25 -12.51
CA ARG A 80 -0.70 1.64 -13.86
C ARG A 80 0.39 0.57 -14.00
N GLU A 81 0.47 -0.31 -13.01
CA GLU A 81 1.45 -1.42 -12.95
C GLU A 81 2.93 -0.99 -12.82
N MET A 82 3.21 0.33 -12.84
CA MET A 82 4.52 0.88 -12.54
C MET A 82 4.85 0.73 -11.04
N PRO A 83 6.03 0.19 -10.67
CA PRO A 83 6.42 0.07 -9.27
C PRO A 83 6.67 1.44 -8.62
N PRO A 84 6.38 1.60 -7.31
CA PRO A 84 6.70 2.82 -6.57
C PRO A 84 8.16 3.22 -6.73
N ARG A 85 8.41 4.51 -6.91
CA ARG A 85 9.76 5.10 -7.12
C ARG A 85 10.52 4.47 -8.29
N GLY A 86 9.82 3.90 -9.26
CA GLY A 86 10.44 3.17 -10.38
C GLY A 86 11.15 1.87 -9.96
N GLY A 87 10.81 1.31 -8.79
CA GLY A 87 11.38 0.05 -8.30
C GLY A 87 12.72 0.19 -7.58
N ASP A 88 13.29 1.40 -7.48
CA ASP A 88 14.53 1.67 -6.74
C ASP A 88 14.23 2.55 -5.52
N ALA A 89 14.22 1.95 -4.34
CA ALA A 89 13.96 2.63 -3.07
C ALA A 89 15.00 3.72 -2.72
N THR A 90 16.17 3.71 -3.38
CA THR A 90 17.25 4.68 -3.18
C THR A 90 17.10 5.95 -4.02
N LEU A 91 16.19 5.98 -4.99
CA LEU A 91 15.93 7.17 -5.77
C LEU A 91 15.32 8.29 -4.91
N THR A 92 15.73 9.52 -5.19
CA THR A 92 15.04 10.73 -4.71
C THR A 92 13.98 11.15 -5.73
N LEU A 93 12.98 11.89 -5.28
CA LEU A 93 11.91 12.40 -6.15
C LEU A 93 12.47 13.31 -7.26
N GLU A 94 13.50 14.10 -6.96
CA GLU A 94 14.19 14.95 -7.91
C GLU A 94 14.90 14.12 -8.99
N ALA A 95 15.62 13.07 -8.57
CA ALA A 95 16.31 12.16 -9.49
C ALA A 95 15.30 11.43 -10.40
N PHE A 96 14.24 10.90 -9.80
CA PHE A 96 13.14 10.28 -10.54
C PHE A 96 12.50 11.25 -11.55
N GLY A 97 12.19 12.47 -11.13
CA GLY A 97 11.61 13.50 -11.99
C GLY A 97 12.51 13.92 -13.15
N ARG A 98 13.84 13.94 -12.99
CA ARG A 98 14.77 14.16 -14.11
C ARG A 98 14.71 13.02 -15.13
N ALA A 99 14.59 11.77 -14.70
CA ALA A 99 14.44 10.63 -15.59
C ALA A 99 13.11 10.69 -16.37
N VAL A 100 12.01 10.98 -15.69
CA VAL A 100 10.69 11.17 -16.33
C VAL A 100 10.72 12.32 -17.34
N ALA A 101 11.34 13.45 -16.99
CA ALA A 101 11.50 14.57 -17.91
C ALA A 101 12.35 14.20 -19.15
N TYR A 102 13.42 13.42 -18.97
CA TYR A 102 14.22 12.88 -20.07
C TYR A 102 13.38 12.02 -21.01
N MET A 103 12.58 11.09 -20.48
CA MET A 103 11.74 10.19 -21.28
C MET A 103 10.66 10.95 -22.06
N ALA A 104 9.97 11.88 -21.40
CA ALA A 104 8.96 12.70 -22.06
C ALA A 104 9.56 13.59 -23.16
N ARG A 105 10.76 14.14 -22.95
CA ARG A 105 11.49 14.90 -23.98
C ARG A 105 11.85 14.02 -25.19
N ALA A 106 12.24 12.77 -24.98
CA ALA A 106 12.48 11.83 -26.07
C ALA A 106 11.21 11.59 -26.90
N ALA A 107 10.03 11.64 -26.27
CA ALA A 107 8.73 11.58 -26.94
C ALA A 107 8.19 12.94 -27.45
N GLY A 108 8.96 14.02 -27.31
CA GLY A 108 8.65 15.34 -27.88
C GLY A 108 7.96 16.33 -26.93
N ALA A 109 7.95 16.09 -25.62
CA ALA A 109 7.54 17.09 -24.64
C ALA A 109 8.61 18.17 -24.42
N ASP A 110 8.19 19.40 -24.08
CA ASP A 110 9.09 20.47 -23.63
C ASP A 110 9.18 20.52 -22.09
N TRP A 111 9.49 19.37 -21.48
CA TRP A 111 9.58 19.25 -20.02
C TRP A 111 10.98 19.62 -19.54
N ARG A 112 11.05 20.35 -18.43
CA ARG A 112 12.31 20.79 -17.81
C ARG A 112 12.70 19.87 -16.66
N ASP A 113 13.97 19.88 -16.27
CA ASP A 113 14.38 19.17 -15.06
C ASP A 113 13.72 19.85 -13.83
N PRO A 114 12.99 19.11 -12.99
CA PRO A 114 12.05 19.72 -12.07
C PRO A 114 12.71 20.43 -10.88
N ASP A 115 13.92 20.05 -10.51
CA ASP A 115 14.70 20.69 -9.45
C ASP A 115 15.21 22.10 -9.80
N GLY A 116 15.19 22.48 -11.09
CA GLY A 116 15.41 23.86 -11.52
C GLY A 116 14.22 24.80 -11.33
N ASP A 117 13.04 24.26 -10.98
CA ASP A 117 11.79 25.02 -10.77
C ASP A 117 11.15 24.64 -9.42
N PRO A 118 11.40 25.42 -8.34
CA PRO A 118 10.82 25.14 -7.03
C PRO A 118 9.29 25.08 -7.04
N ALA A 119 8.62 25.85 -7.90
CA ALA A 119 7.16 25.84 -7.99
C ALA A 119 6.66 24.53 -8.63
N LEU A 120 7.38 23.97 -9.59
CA LEU A 120 7.08 22.65 -10.15
C LEU A 120 7.27 21.54 -9.09
N MET A 121 8.35 21.59 -8.31
CA MET A 121 8.54 20.62 -7.22
C MET A 121 7.45 20.67 -6.16
N VAL A 122 6.91 21.85 -5.84
CA VAL A 122 5.73 21.98 -4.97
C VAL A 122 4.53 21.27 -5.60
N ARG A 123 4.21 21.54 -6.87
CA ARG A 123 3.09 20.88 -7.57
C ARG A 123 3.24 19.36 -7.61
N ILE A 124 4.45 18.84 -7.85
CA ILE A 124 4.72 17.38 -7.84
C ILE A 124 4.40 16.80 -6.46
N ARG A 125 4.90 17.42 -5.38
CA ARG A 125 4.66 16.92 -4.02
C ARG A 125 3.19 17.07 -3.60
N ASP A 126 2.51 18.10 -4.05
CA ASP A 126 1.08 18.29 -3.78
C ASP A 126 0.25 17.19 -4.45
N GLU A 127 0.55 16.88 -5.70
CA GLU A 127 -0.09 15.78 -6.45
C GLU A 127 0.27 14.40 -5.85
N GLU A 128 1.51 14.18 -5.43
CA GLU A 128 1.94 12.97 -4.71
C GLU A 128 1.06 12.77 -3.46
N ARG A 129 0.88 13.81 -2.65
CA ARG A 129 0.05 13.75 -1.44
C ARG A 129 -1.43 13.55 -1.76
N ALA A 130 -1.93 14.14 -2.84
CA ALA A 130 -3.30 13.93 -3.29
C ALA A 130 -3.51 12.47 -3.70
N ARG A 131 -2.64 11.91 -4.54
CA ARG A 131 -2.73 10.51 -5.00
C ARG A 131 -2.54 9.51 -3.85
N VAL A 132 -1.55 9.78 -3.00
CA VAL A 132 -1.52 9.56 -1.55
C VAL A 132 -2.86 9.18 -0.91
N ALA A 133 -3.62 10.24 -0.68
CA ALA A 133 -4.89 10.25 0.01
C ALA A 133 -5.98 9.47 -0.73
N VAL A 134 -6.01 9.52 -2.07
CA VAL A 134 -7.01 8.78 -2.85
C VAL A 134 -6.78 7.27 -2.74
N LEU A 135 -5.55 6.78 -2.90
CA LEU A 135 -5.25 5.34 -2.71
C LEU A 135 -5.60 4.88 -1.29
N ALA A 136 -5.28 5.70 -0.28
CA ALA A 136 -5.64 5.39 1.10
C ALA A 136 -7.16 5.39 1.33
N ALA A 137 -7.91 6.24 0.62
CA ALA A 137 -9.37 6.27 0.70
C ALA A 137 -10.01 5.06 0.01
N GLU A 138 -9.48 4.67 -1.16
CA GLU A 138 -9.88 3.45 -1.88
C GLU A 138 -9.64 2.21 -1.01
N ALA A 139 -8.45 2.08 -0.42
CA ALA A 139 -8.13 0.98 0.50
C ALA A 139 -9.03 0.96 1.76
N ARG A 140 -9.35 2.13 2.33
CA ARG A 140 -10.30 2.22 3.45
C ARG A 140 -11.71 1.81 3.05
N LYS A 141 -12.15 2.18 1.84
CA LYS A 141 -13.46 1.80 1.32
C LYS A 141 -13.52 0.29 1.12
N GLU A 142 -12.51 -0.31 0.51
CA GLU A 142 -12.42 -1.76 0.34
C GLU A 142 -12.45 -2.50 1.69
N ALA A 143 -11.69 -2.00 2.69
CA ALA A 143 -11.74 -2.53 4.04
C ALA A 143 -13.12 -2.36 4.72
N ALA A 144 -13.81 -1.24 4.47
CA ALA A 144 -15.16 -1.02 4.99
C ALA A 144 -16.20 -1.93 4.33
N ASP A 145 -16.10 -2.12 3.01
CA ASP A 145 -16.95 -3.02 2.24
C ASP A 145 -16.73 -4.50 2.63
N ALA A 146 -15.52 -4.85 3.11
CA ALA A 146 -15.22 -6.19 3.61
C ALA A 146 -15.92 -6.53 4.95
N GLY A 147 -16.35 -5.55 5.75
CA GLY A 147 -17.00 -5.75 7.06
C GLY A 147 -16.03 -6.06 8.21
N ARG A 148 -16.55 -6.51 9.36
CA ARG A 148 -15.73 -6.80 10.56
C ARG A 148 -14.77 -7.98 10.37
N SER A 149 -13.58 -7.91 10.97
CA SER A 149 -12.62 -9.03 10.95
C SER A 149 -13.13 -10.22 11.77
N GLY A 150 -12.62 -11.43 11.48
CA GLY A 150 -13.00 -12.63 12.23
C GLY A 150 -12.67 -12.56 13.72
N LYS A 151 -11.55 -11.91 14.07
CA LYS A 151 -11.17 -11.68 15.46
C LYS A 151 -12.13 -10.72 16.16
N ASP A 152 -12.56 -9.65 15.49
CA ASP A 152 -13.49 -8.67 16.07
C ASP A 152 -14.89 -9.27 16.27
N VAL A 153 -15.37 -10.06 15.30
CA VAL A 153 -16.63 -10.82 15.44
C VAL A 153 -16.51 -11.85 16.55
N TYR A 154 -15.42 -12.61 16.64
CA TYR A 154 -15.20 -13.52 17.76
C TYR A 154 -15.28 -12.80 19.10
N ALA A 155 -14.52 -11.71 19.26
CA ALA A 155 -14.44 -10.99 20.53
C ALA A 155 -15.78 -10.38 20.96
N SER A 156 -16.55 -9.86 19.99
CA SER A 156 -17.83 -9.19 20.26
C SER A 156 -19.03 -10.12 20.36
N VAL A 157 -19.00 -11.27 19.67
CA VAL A 157 -20.14 -12.19 19.54
C VAL A 157 -19.80 -13.58 20.08
N CYS A 158 -18.83 -14.27 19.47
CA CYS A 158 -18.64 -15.71 19.69
C CYS A 158 -18.02 -16.03 21.06
N MET A 159 -17.18 -15.14 21.60
CA MET A 159 -16.42 -15.34 22.84
C MET A 159 -17.31 -15.59 24.05
N HIS A 160 -18.54 -15.07 24.05
CA HIS A 160 -19.49 -15.27 25.15
C HIS A 160 -19.74 -16.75 25.44
N CYS A 161 -19.80 -17.58 24.39
CA CYS A 161 -19.99 -19.02 24.52
C CYS A 161 -18.68 -19.81 24.32
N HIS A 162 -17.89 -19.43 23.30
CA HIS A 162 -16.68 -20.17 22.90
C HIS A 162 -15.41 -19.77 23.67
N GLY A 163 -15.47 -18.80 24.59
CA GLY A 163 -14.34 -18.49 25.48
C GLY A 163 -14.18 -19.55 26.58
N THR A 164 -15.29 -19.91 27.22
CA THR A 164 -15.33 -20.88 28.34
C THR A 164 -15.93 -22.22 27.97
N GLY A 165 -16.56 -22.34 26.79
CA GLY A 165 -17.17 -23.58 26.31
C GLY A 165 -18.59 -23.82 26.83
N VAL A 166 -19.38 -22.75 26.89
CA VAL A 166 -20.78 -22.79 27.35
C VAL A 166 -21.56 -23.86 26.58
N ALA A 167 -22.32 -24.69 27.30
CA ALA A 167 -23.11 -25.79 26.73
C ALA A 167 -22.30 -26.77 25.85
N GLY A 168 -21.01 -26.94 26.12
CA GLY A 168 -20.13 -27.80 25.33
C GLY A 168 -19.63 -27.17 24.03
N ALA A 169 -19.69 -25.84 23.91
CA ALA A 169 -19.13 -25.14 22.77
C ALA A 169 -17.61 -25.38 22.65
N PRO A 170 -17.06 -25.65 21.45
CA PRO A 170 -15.63 -25.83 21.26
C PRO A 170 -14.91 -24.53 21.60
N ARG A 171 -13.94 -24.60 22.51
CA ARG A 171 -13.24 -23.42 23.04
C ARG A 171 -12.21 -22.91 22.05
N LEU A 172 -11.98 -21.60 22.03
CA LEU A 172 -10.91 -21.02 21.21
C LEU A 172 -9.56 -21.65 21.58
N GLY A 173 -8.83 -22.15 20.59
CA GLY A 173 -7.49 -22.74 20.76
C GLY A 173 -7.47 -24.19 21.26
N ASP A 174 -8.64 -24.79 21.52
CA ASP A 174 -8.73 -26.19 21.94
C ASP A 174 -8.54 -27.13 20.74
N ARG A 175 -7.32 -27.60 20.53
CA ARG A 175 -6.98 -28.44 19.37
C ARG A 175 -7.77 -29.74 19.32
N GLU A 176 -8.10 -30.33 20.47
CA GLU A 176 -8.83 -31.60 20.54
C GLU A 176 -10.29 -31.39 20.16
N ALA A 177 -10.94 -30.36 20.72
CA ALA A 177 -12.33 -30.05 20.41
C ALA A 177 -12.57 -29.60 18.95
N TRP A 178 -11.53 -29.05 18.29
CA TRP A 178 -11.62 -28.55 16.92
C TRP A 178 -11.13 -29.53 15.85
N HIS A 179 -10.42 -30.61 16.21
CA HIS A 179 -9.79 -31.50 15.24
C HIS A 179 -10.79 -32.04 14.20
N GLU A 180 -11.87 -32.69 14.67
CA GLU A 180 -12.89 -33.25 13.77
C GLU A 180 -13.60 -32.17 12.95
N LEU A 181 -13.85 -30.99 13.54
CA LEU A 181 -14.47 -29.86 12.83
C LEU A 181 -13.56 -29.32 11.73
N ILE A 182 -12.25 -29.28 11.97
CA ILE A 182 -11.28 -28.86 10.96
C ILE A 182 -11.27 -29.84 9.79
N ASP A 183 -11.35 -31.14 10.08
CA ASP A 183 -11.39 -32.21 9.07
C ASP A 183 -12.69 -32.21 8.25
N GLU A 184 -13.84 -31.87 8.84
CA GLU A 184 -15.10 -31.65 8.11
C GLU A 184 -14.97 -30.51 7.07
N GLY A 185 -14.19 -29.49 7.41
CA GLY A 185 -13.82 -28.42 6.50
C GLY A 185 -14.68 -27.16 6.62
N GLN A 186 -14.07 -26.03 6.21
CA GLN A 186 -14.58 -24.68 6.49
C GLN A 186 -16.03 -24.45 6.02
N HIS A 187 -16.36 -24.90 4.82
CA HIS A 187 -17.67 -24.65 4.24
C HIS A 187 -18.81 -25.29 5.05
N ILE A 188 -18.62 -26.52 5.51
CA ILE A 188 -19.58 -27.27 6.32
C ILE A 188 -19.74 -26.63 7.69
N VAL A 189 -18.63 -26.46 8.42
CA VAL A 189 -18.67 -25.90 9.78
C VAL A 189 -19.25 -24.48 9.80
N THR A 190 -18.90 -23.65 8.81
CA THR A 190 -19.45 -22.30 8.68
C THR A 190 -20.95 -22.34 8.42
N ALA A 191 -21.41 -23.14 7.45
CA ALA A 191 -22.83 -23.23 7.12
C ALA A 191 -23.66 -23.79 8.28
N HIS A 192 -23.18 -24.83 8.96
CA HIS A 192 -23.90 -25.45 10.07
C HIS A 192 -23.98 -24.52 11.28
N GLY A 193 -22.86 -23.87 11.64
CA GLY A 193 -22.86 -22.84 12.68
C GLY A 193 -23.77 -21.65 12.35
N TRP A 194 -23.81 -21.25 11.08
CA TRP A 194 -24.66 -20.15 10.60
C TRP A 194 -26.14 -20.47 10.66
N VAL A 195 -26.54 -21.70 10.28
CA VAL A 195 -27.93 -22.15 10.42
C VAL A 195 -28.30 -22.37 11.90
N GLY A 196 -27.32 -22.67 12.74
CA GLY A 196 -27.51 -23.06 14.14
C GLY A 196 -27.47 -24.58 14.28
N ILE A 197 -26.80 -25.07 15.32
CA ILE A 197 -26.61 -26.50 15.55
C ILE A 197 -26.48 -26.78 17.05
N ARG A 198 -27.21 -27.79 17.55
CA ARG A 198 -27.30 -28.12 18.98
C ARG A 198 -27.73 -26.89 19.80
N ALA A 199 -26.92 -26.46 20.77
CA ALA A 199 -27.16 -25.27 21.58
C ALA A 199 -26.69 -23.96 20.91
N MET A 200 -26.02 -24.03 19.75
CA MET A 200 -25.53 -22.85 19.04
C MET A 200 -26.69 -22.15 18.29
N PRO A 201 -27.00 -20.88 18.61
CA PRO A 201 -28.08 -20.16 17.95
C PRO A 201 -27.75 -19.86 16.47
N PRO A 202 -28.77 -19.75 15.59
CA PRO A 202 -28.59 -19.31 14.21
C PRO A 202 -27.85 -17.96 14.14
N ARG A 203 -26.92 -17.83 13.18
CA ARG A 203 -26.08 -16.64 12.96
C ARG A 203 -25.30 -16.20 14.21
N GLY A 204 -24.99 -17.14 15.10
CA GLY A 204 -24.37 -16.83 16.40
C GLY A 204 -25.26 -16.02 17.35
N GLY A 205 -26.56 -15.87 17.06
CA GLY A 205 -27.51 -15.10 17.86
C GLY A 205 -27.57 -13.60 17.52
N HIS A 206 -26.88 -13.16 16.46
CA HIS A 206 -26.77 -11.75 16.09
C HIS A 206 -27.33 -11.53 14.67
N ALA A 207 -28.41 -10.76 14.57
CA ALA A 207 -29.10 -10.52 13.30
C ALA A 207 -28.34 -9.58 12.35
N ASP A 208 -27.39 -8.80 12.87
CA ASP A 208 -26.55 -7.86 12.14
C ASP A 208 -25.29 -8.49 11.53
N LEU A 209 -24.96 -9.74 11.88
CA LEU A 209 -23.83 -10.43 11.27
C LEU A 209 -24.16 -10.79 9.82
N SER A 210 -23.22 -10.52 8.91
CA SER A 210 -23.23 -11.14 7.58
C SER A 210 -22.65 -12.56 7.62
N LEU A 211 -22.95 -13.36 6.59
CA LEU A 211 -22.39 -14.71 6.47
C LEU A 211 -20.86 -14.66 6.31
N GLU A 212 -20.35 -13.64 5.62
CA GLU A 212 -18.93 -13.38 5.42
C GLU A 212 -18.23 -13.05 6.76
N GLU A 213 -18.82 -12.16 7.57
CA GLU A 213 -18.33 -11.82 8.92
C GLU A 213 -18.31 -13.05 9.84
N PHE A 214 -19.39 -13.82 9.82
CA PHE A 214 -19.49 -15.06 10.57
C PHE A 214 -18.44 -16.08 10.12
N GLY A 215 -18.31 -16.32 8.82
CA GLY A 215 -17.31 -17.25 8.26
C GLY A 215 -15.88 -16.88 8.60
N ARG A 216 -15.54 -15.58 8.62
CA ARG A 216 -14.23 -15.12 9.12
C ARG A 216 -14.02 -15.43 10.59
N ALA A 217 -15.04 -15.30 11.42
CA ALA A 217 -14.96 -15.63 12.85
C ALA A 217 -14.72 -17.12 13.06
N VAL A 218 -15.43 -17.98 12.32
CA VAL A 218 -15.23 -19.43 12.35
C VAL A 218 -13.81 -19.78 11.89
N ALA A 219 -13.33 -19.17 10.80
CA ALA A 219 -11.94 -19.35 10.33
C ALA A 219 -10.91 -18.93 11.38
N TYR A 220 -11.10 -17.79 12.03
CA TYR A 220 -10.25 -17.34 13.13
C TYR A 220 -10.20 -18.36 14.29
N MET A 221 -11.35 -18.93 14.65
CA MET A 221 -11.45 -19.91 15.73
C MET A 221 -10.76 -21.24 15.39
N ALA A 222 -11.03 -21.78 14.19
CA ALA A 222 -10.40 -22.99 13.69
C ALA A 222 -8.88 -22.82 13.56
N ASN A 223 -8.41 -21.68 13.02
CA ASN A 223 -6.98 -21.40 12.84
C ASN A 223 -6.27 -21.25 14.19
N SER A 224 -6.95 -20.70 15.20
CA SER A 224 -6.42 -20.65 16.57
C SER A 224 -6.23 -22.04 17.18
N ALA A 225 -6.94 -23.06 16.67
CA ALA A 225 -6.82 -24.46 17.07
C ALA A 225 -5.96 -25.31 16.11
N GLY A 226 -5.28 -24.69 15.14
CA GLY A 226 -4.36 -25.37 14.21
C GLY A 226 -4.90 -25.62 12.80
N GLY A 227 -6.09 -25.11 12.48
CA GLY A 227 -6.61 -25.05 11.12
C GLY A 227 -5.83 -24.07 10.24
N GLN A 228 -6.06 -24.13 8.93
CA GLN A 228 -5.48 -23.24 7.92
C GLN A 228 -6.55 -22.78 6.92
N TRP A 229 -7.62 -22.21 7.47
CA TRP A 229 -8.77 -21.76 6.70
C TRP A 229 -8.56 -20.32 6.21
N PRO A 230 -8.77 -20.05 4.91
CA PRO A 230 -8.67 -18.69 4.38
C PRO A 230 -9.81 -17.80 4.89
N ASP A 231 -9.65 -16.50 4.67
CA ASP A 231 -10.79 -15.58 4.72
C ASP A 231 -11.78 -15.97 3.61
N PRO A 232 -13.01 -16.40 3.95
CA PRO A 232 -13.95 -16.86 2.93
C PRO A 232 -14.39 -15.71 2.02
N SER A 233 -14.37 -14.45 2.47
CA SER A 233 -14.74 -13.30 1.62
C SER A 233 -13.75 -13.05 0.47
N MET A 234 -12.54 -13.59 0.55
CA MET A 234 -11.53 -13.51 -0.52
C MET A 234 -11.59 -14.71 -1.50
N ASP A 235 -12.48 -15.69 -1.26
CA ASP A 235 -12.66 -16.88 -2.11
C ASP A 235 -14.14 -17.07 -2.48
N ALA A 236 -14.49 -16.61 -3.69
CA ALA A 236 -15.86 -16.70 -4.20
C ALA A 236 -16.36 -18.15 -4.35
N GLN A 237 -15.48 -19.11 -4.63
CA GLN A 237 -15.85 -20.51 -4.77
C GLN A 237 -16.18 -21.12 -3.40
N LEU A 238 -15.38 -20.82 -2.38
CA LEU A 238 -15.65 -21.20 -1.00
C LEU A 238 -16.97 -20.61 -0.50
N MET A 239 -17.23 -19.31 -0.74
CA MET A 239 -18.51 -18.69 -0.41
C MET A 239 -19.69 -19.34 -1.14
N GLY A 240 -19.49 -19.74 -2.40
CA GLY A 240 -20.46 -20.52 -3.14
C GLY A 240 -20.80 -21.83 -2.43
N ARG A 241 -19.79 -22.60 -2.02
CA ARG A 241 -19.99 -23.87 -1.28
C ARG A 241 -20.69 -23.66 0.07
N ILE A 242 -20.33 -22.61 0.82
CA ILE A 242 -20.98 -22.29 2.10
C ILE A 242 -22.48 -22.03 1.89
N ARG A 243 -22.85 -21.25 0.87
CA ARG A 243 -24.26 -20.93 0.60
C ARG A 243 -25.08 -22.13 0.12
N VAL A 244 -24.47 -23.02 -0.66
CA VAL A 244 -25.11 -24.29 -1.06
C VAL A 244 -25.37 -25.16 0.17
N GLU A 245 -24.34 -25.38 0.99
CA GLU A 245 -24.47 -26.19 2.22
C GLU A 245 -25.46 -25.56 3.21
N GLU A 246 -25.49 -24.23 3.35
CA GLU A 246 -26.51 -23.53 4.15
C GLU A 246 -27.92 -23.86 3.64
N ALA A 247 -28.14 -23.77 2.33
CA ALA A 247 -29.45 -24.00 1.72
C ALA A 247 -29.90 -25.45 1.94
N ASP A 248 -29.00 -26.41 1.72
CA ASP A 248 -29.25 -27.83 1.92
C ASP A 248 -29.58 -28.13 3.39
N ARG A 249 -28.81 -27.55 4.33
CA ARG A 249 -29.08 -27.72 5.77
C ARG A 249 -30.42 -27.11 6.19
N ARG A 250 -30.76 -25.92 5.68
CA ARG A 250 -32.07 -25.29 5.93
C ARG A 250 -33.22 -26.11 5.35
N GLN A 251 -33.00 -26.79 4.23
CA GLN A 251 -34.01 -27.67 3.65
C GLN A 251 -34.21 -28.91 4.53
N ALA A 252 -33.13 -29.55 4.98
CA ALA A 252 -33.19 -30.71 5.86
C ALA A 252 -34.01 -30.42 7.14
N LEU A 253 -33.77 -29.27 7.79
CA LEU A 253 -34.48 -28.88 9.02
C LEU A 253 -35.95 -28.51 8.85
N ARG A 254 -36.47 -28.39 7.62
CA ARG A 254 -37.91 -28.15 7.37
C ARG A 254 -38.71 -29.45 7.25
N VAL A 255 -38.02 -30.58 7.12
CA VAL A 255 -38.63 -31.91 6.93
C VAL A 255 -38.82 -32.62 8.27
N ASP A 256 -38.20 -32.11 9.34
CA ASP A 256 -38.31 -32.58 10.74
C ASP A 256 -39.35 -31.77 11.53
#